data_AF-A0A3D4BJ19-F1
#
_entry.id   AF-A0A3D4BJ19-F1
#
_cell.length_a   1.000
_cell.length_b   1.000
_cell.length_c   1.000
_cell.angle_alpha   90.00
_cell.angle_beta   90.00
_cell.angle_gamma   90.00
#
_symmetry.space_group_name_H-M   'P 1'
#
loop_
_entity.id
_entity.type
_entity.pdbx_description
1 polymer ?
#
loop_
_entity_poly.entity_id
_entity_poly.type
_entity_poly.pdbx_seq_one_letter_code
_entity_poly.pdbx_strand_id
1 'polypeptide(L)'
;MRILLIGEFSRLHNSLKEGLELLGHEVCIVANGDGFKNYPVDLSTRAKWLETKIGLFFKKLLYKTVGFDLLKLEFGIRFYFHLNKLKNYDVVQLINEAPIQTIPWLERYLLKKIFHQNKNVYLLCCGVDYLVAKH
;
A
#
# COMPACT_ATOMS: atom_id res chain seq x y z
N MET A 1 -6.71 -9.63 -18.13
CA MET A 1 -5.37 -9.29 -17.62
C MET A 1 -5.37 -9.38 -16.11
N ARG A 2 -4.20 -9.58 -15.50
CA ARG A 2 -3.98 -9.54 -14.06
C ARG A 2 -3.50 -8.14 -13.69
N ILE A 3 -4.27 -7.42 -12.89
CA ILE A 3 -4.01 -6.02 -12.50
C ILE A 3 -3.80 -5.95 -10.99
N LEU A 4 -2.70 -5.32 -10.58
CA LEU A 4 -2.39 -5.07 -9.18
C LEU A 4 -2.57 -3.59 -8.86
N LEU A 5 -3.38 -3.30 -7.85
CA LEU A 5 -3.63 -1.96 -7.35
C LEU A 5 -2.99 -1.83 -5.95
N ILE A 6 -1.99 -0.97 -5.82
CA ILE A 6 -1.23 -0.78 -4.57
C ILE A 6 -1.68 0.51 -3.88
N GLY A 7 -2.19 0.36 -2.66
CA GLY A 7 -2.81 1.43 -1.89
C GLY A 7 -4.33 1.49 -2.09
N GLU A 8 -5.01 2.22 -1.22
CA GLU A 8 -6.43 2.55 -1.33
C GLU A 8 -6.65 3.88 -0.62
N PHE A 9 -7.46 4.73 -1.23
CA PHE A 9 -7.81 6.05 -0.71
C PHE A 9 -9.11 6.51 -1.35
N SER A 10 -10.08 6.91 -0.52
CA SER A 10 -11.36 7.46 -0.98
C SER A 10 -12.15 6.55 -1.94
N ARG A 11 -11.98 5.22 -1.82
CA ARG A 11 -12.63 4.18 -2.65
C ARG A 11 -12.15 4.15 -4.11
N LEU A 12 -11.05 4.83 -4.43
CA LEU A 12 -10.60 4.97 -5.80
C LEU A 12 -10.28 3.61 -6.44
N HIS A 13 -9.43 2.81 -5.80
CA HIS A 13 -9.03 1.51 -6.34
C HIS A 13 -10.15 0.48 -6.27
N ASN A 14 -11.02 0.57 -5.27
CA ASN A 14 -12.25 -0.24 -5.19
C ASN A 14 -13.18 0.01 -6.38
N SER A 15 -13.52 1.27 -6.69
CA SER A 15 -14.36 1.59 -7.85
C SER A 15 -13.71 1.23 -9.18
N LEU A 16 -12.38 1.40 -9.29
CA LEU A 16 -11.64 0.96 -10.46
C LEU A 16 -11.67 -0.57 -10.62
N LYS A 17 -11.48 -1.31 -9.52
CA LYS A 17 -11.57 -2.77 -9.50
C LYS A 17 -12.94 -3.24 -9.99
N GLU A 18 -14.04 -2.68 -9.46
CA GLU A 18 -15.40 -3.01 -9.89
C GLU A 18 -15.56 -2.88 -11.42
N GLY A 19 -15.09 -1.78 -12.01
CA GLY A 19 -15.15 -1.57 -13.46
C GLY A 19 -14.26 -2.53 -14.27
N LEU A 20 -13.04 -2.79 -13.82
CA LEU A 20 -12.10 -3.68 -14.50
C LEU A 20 -12.53 -5.16 -14.44
N GLU A 21 -13.11 -5.59 -13.32
CA GLU A 21 -13.67 -6.94 -13.17
C GLU A 21 -14.88 -7.15 -14.08
N LEU A 22 -15.76 -6.15 -14.22
CA LEU A 22 -16.86 -6.18 -15.20
C LEU A 22 -16.38 -6.33 -16.65
N LEU A 23 -15.17 -5.83 -16.95
CA LEU A 23 -14.52 -5.99 -18.25
C LEU A 23 -13.74 -7.32 -18.39
N GLY A 24 -13.85 -8.23 -17.42
CA GLY A 24 -13.22 -9.55 -17.46
C GLY A 24 -11.73 -9.56 -17.07
N HIS A 25 -11.28 -8.59 -16.27
CA HIS A 25 -9.92 -8.60 -15.72
C HIS A 25 -9.88 -9.16 -14.30
N GLU A 26 -8.76 -9.80 -13.94
CA GLU A 26 -8.47 -10.21 -12.56
C GLU A 26 -7.80 -9.03 -11.86
N VAL A 27 -8.39 -8.52 -10.78
CA VAL A 27 -7.86 -7.34 -10.07
C VAL A 27 -7.63 -7.65 -8.60
N CYS A 28 -6.45 -7.29 -8.10
CA CYS A 28 -6.07 -7.45 -6.71
C CYS A 28 -5.71 -6.10 -6.09
N ILE A 29 -6.30 -5.77 -4.94
CA ILE A 29 -5.95 -4.60 -4.14
C ILE A 29 -5.13 -5.03 -2.93
N VAL A 30 -3.96 -4.40 -2.75
CA VAL A 30 -3.13 -4.52 -1.55
C VAL A 30 -3.01 -3.16 -0.87
N ALA A 31 -3.54 -3.02 0.34
CA ALA A 31 -3.45 -1.78 1.10
C ALA A 31 -3.63 -1.98 2.62
N ASN A 32 -3.31 -0.93 3.38
CA ASN A 32 -3.46 -0.90 4.84
C ASN A 32 -4.83 -0.37 5.30
N GLY A 33 -5.70 0.04 4.37
CA GLY A 33 -7.05 0.53 4.66
C GLY A 33 -7.12 1.99 5.12
N ASP A 34 -6.16 2.84 4.70
CA ASP A 34 -6.11 4.31 4.84
C ASP A 34 -6.25 4.92 6.25
N GLY A 35 -6.43 4.09 7.28
CA GLY A 35 -6.61 4.52 8.66
C GLY A 35 -7.95 5.23 8.94
N PHE A 36 -8.85 5.32 7.96
CA PHE A 36 -10.11 6.04 8.10
C PHE A 36 -11.32 5.19 7.72
N LYS A 37 -11.62 5.05 6.42
CA LYS A 37 -12.84 4.36 5.95
C LYS A 37 -12.65 2.86 5.86
N ASN A 38 -11.40 2.40 5.80
CA ASN A 38 -11.06 0.97 5.80
C ASN A 38 -11.88 0.19 4.76
N TYR A 39 -11.86 0.69 3.52
CA TYR A 39 -12.47 0.03 2.38
C TYR A 39 -11.94 -1.40 2.21
N PRO A 40 -12.74 -2.32 1.66
CA PRO A 40 -12.33 -3.71 1.49
C PRO A 40 -11.13 -3.79 0.54
N VAL A 41 -10.22 -4.73 0.85
CA VAL A 41 -9.00 -5.01 0.10
C VAL A 41 -8.76 -6.52 0.09
N ASP A 42 -8.11 -7.03 -0.96
CA ASP A 42 -7.84 -8.47 -1.08
C ASP A 42 -6.67 -8.90 -0.18
N LEU A 43 -5.63 -8.07 -0.12
CA LEU A 43 -4.43 -8.30 0.67
C LEU A 43 -4.22 -7.14 1.65
N SER A 44 -4.67 -7.32 2.88
CA SER A 44 -4.51 -6.29 3.91
C SER A 44 -3.08 -6.25 4.45
N THR A 45 -2.52 -5.03 4.49
CA THR A 45 -1.26 -4.69 5.17
C THR A 45 -1.47 -3.91 6.46
N ARG A 46 -2.72 -3.79 6.91
CA ARG A 46 -3.09 -3.10 8.15
C ARG A 46 -2.40 -3.73 9.36
N ALA A 47 -1.88 -2.90 10.24
CA ALA A 47 -1.26 -3.33 11.48
C ALA A 47 -2.27 -4.09 12.34
N LYS A 48 -1.87 -5.22 12.89
CA LYS A 48 -2.70 -6.04 13.80
C LYS A 48 -2.25 -5.87 15.24
N TRP A 49 -0.95 -5.78 15.50
CA TRP A 49 -0.42 -5.76 16.86
C TRP A 49 -0.43 -4.34 17.44
N LEU A 50 0.00 -3.35 16.65
CA LEU A 50 0.09 -1.96 17.11
C LEU A 50 -1.25 -1.22 17.23
N GLU A 51 -2.34 -1.80 16.72
CA GLU A 51 -3.70 -1.29 16.96
C GLU A 51 -4.33 -1.86 18.26
N THR A 52 -3.70 -2.83 18.91
CA THR A 52 -4.18 -3.32 20.22
C THR A 52 -3.90 -2.32 21.34
N LYS A 53 -4.68 -2.35 22.44
CA LYS A 53 -4.48 -1.47 23.59
C LYS A 53 -3.05 -1.53 24.17
N ILE A 54 -2.46 -2.73 24.16
CA ILE A 54 -1.08 -2.96 24.62
C ILE A 54 -0.09 -2.38 23.60
N GLY A 55 -0.27 -2.67 22.31
CA GLY A 55 0.55 -2.11 21.24
C GLY A 55 0.54 -0.58 21.20
N LEU A 56 -0.61 0.05 21.47
CA LEU A 56 -0.76 1.50 21.58
C LEU A 56 0.03 2.12 22.73
N PHE A 57 0.12 1.43 23.88
CA PHE A 57 0.92 1.88 25.02
C PHE A 57 2.41 1.85 24.68
N PHE A 58 2.90 0.73 24.12
CA PHE A 58 4.29 0.62 23.68
C PHE A 58 4.61 1.59 22.54
N LYS A 59 3.68 1.82 21.60
CA LYS A 59 3.83 2.82 20.53
C LYS A 59 4.06 4.21 21.10
N LYS A 60 3.24 4.65 22.07
CA LYS A 60 3.40 5.98 22.69
C LYS A 60 4.72 6.10 23.44
N LEU A 61 5.14 5.04 24.13
CA LEU A 61 6.40 5.02 24.86
C LEU A 61 7.61 5.09 23.92
N LEU A 62 7.61 4.30 22.84
CA LEU A 62 8.73 4.25 21.89
C LEU A 62 8.79 5.48 20.97
N TYR A 63 7.63 6.02 20.57
CA TYR A 63 7.59 7.22 19.73
C TYR A 63 8.23 8.42 20.43
N LYS A 64 7.99 8.55 21.76
CA LYS A 64 8.57 9.62 22.57
C LYS A 64 10.09 9.51 22.74
N THR A 65 10.66 8.31 22.57
CA THR A 65 12.09 8.07 22.80
C THR A 65 12.91 7.96 21.51
N VAL A 66 12.32 7.46 20.41
CA VAL A 66 13.06 7.15 19.17
C VAL A 66 12.56 7.97 17.96
N GLY A 67 11.37 8.57 18.04
CA GLY A 67 10.76 9.29 16.90
C GLY A 67 10.41 8.37 15.70
N PHE A 68 10.44 7.06 15.90
CA PHE A 68 10.25 6.06 14.86
C PHE A 68 8.81 5.56 14.85
N ASP A 69 8.15 5.62 13.68
CA ASP A 69 6.77 5.19 13.52
C ASP A 69 6.67 3.68 13.32
N LEU A 70 6.59 2.94 14.43
CA LEU A 70 6.41 1.49 14.45
C LEU A 70 5.20 1.03 13.61
N LEU A 71 4.15 1.85 13.52
CA LEU A 71 2.94 1.50 12.77
C LEU A 71 3.26 1.40 11.28
N LYS A 72 3.98 2.41 10.76
CA LYS A 72 4.47 2.41 9.38
C LYS A 72 5.41 1.26 9.12
N LEU A 73 6.29 0.93 10.07
CA LEU A 73 7.15 -0.25 9.94
C LEU A 73 6.33 -1.55 9.83
N GLU A 74 5.30 -1.73 10.67
CA GLU A 74 4.43 -2.91 10.61
C GLU A 74 3.71 -3.01 9.24
N PHE A 75 3.23 -1.90 8.68
CA PHE A 75 2.65 -1.90 7.33
C PHE A 75 3.62 -2.45 6.29
N GLY A 76 4.88 -2.02 6.32
CA GLY A 76 5.92 -2.48 5.41
C GLY A 76 6.29 -3.95 5.61
N ILE A 77 6.40 -4.43 6.85
CA ILE A 77 6.64 -5.85 7.17
C ILE A 77 5.49 -6.72 6.66
N ARG A 78 4.24 -6.28 6.86
CA ARG A 78 3.07 -7.03 6.37
C ARG A 78 2.99 -7.02 4.86
N PHE A 79 3.34 -5.91 4.21
CA PHE A 79 3.48 -5.85 2.76
C PHE A 79 4.55 -6.82 2.26
N TYR A 80 5.70 -6.88 2.94
CA TYR A 80 6.77 -7.82 2.62
C TYR A 80 6.28 -9.28 2.60
N PHE A 81 5.44 -9.69 3.56
CA PHE A 81 4.88 -11.04 3.57
C PHE A 81 3.95 -11.35 2.40
N HIS A 82 3.37 -10.33 1.77
CA HIS A 82 2.56 -10.50 0.56
C HIS A 82 3.38 -10.52 -0.73
N LEU A 83 4.66 -10.09 -0.74
CA LEU A 83 5.47 -9.95 -1.97
C LEU A 83 5.45 -11.18 -2.89
N ASN A 84 5.42 -12.40 -2.33
CA ASN A 84 5.39 -13.62 -3.12
C ASN A 84 4.10 -13.75 -3.97
N LYS A 85 3.02 -13.08 -3.57
CA LYS A 85 1.74 -13.01 -4.28
C LYS A 85 1.68 -11.84 -5.27
N LEU A 86 2.55 -10.82 -5.12
CA LEU A 86 2.53 -9.56 -5.86
C LEU A 86 3.43 -9.58 -7.12
N LYS A 87 3.49 -10.72 -7.81
CA LYS A 87 4.37 -10.96 -8.97
C LYS A 87 3.58 -11.39 -10.20
N ASN A 88 4.16 -11.16 -11.37
CA ASN A 88 3.60 -11.57 -12.67
C ASN A 88 2.21 -10.97 -12.95
N TYR A 89 2.03 -9.69 -12.59
CA TYR A 89 0.88 -8.89 -13.04
C TYR A 89 1.20 -8.23 -14.38
N ASP A 90 0.18 -8.12 -15.24
CA ASP A 90 0.28 -7.46 -16.54
C ASP A 90 0.43 -5.94 -16.36
N VAL A 91 -0.26 -5.40 -15.35
CA VAL A 91 -0.28 -3.99 -14.99
C VAL A 91 -0.26 -3.84 -13.46
N VAL A 92 0.57 -2.94 -12.97
CA VAL A 92 0.56 -2.46 -11.58
C VAL A 92 0.24 -0.97 -11.60
N GLN A 93 -0.69 -0.53 -10.74
CA GLN A 93 -0.95 0.88 -10.49
C GLN A 93 -0.67 1.23 -9.04
N LEU A 94 0.10 2.28 -8.83
CA LEU A 94 0.36 2.88 -7.52
C LEU A 94 -0.63 4.03 -7.30
N ILE A 95 -1.28 4.08 -6.15
CA ILE A 95 -2.31 5.11 -5.90
C ILE A 95 -1.74 6.53 -5.82
N ASN A 96 -0.47 6.67 -5.38
CA ASN A 96 0.29 7.91 -5.26
C ASN A 96 1.78 7.58 -5.06
N GLU A 97 2.60 8.57 -4.66
CA GLU A 97 4.05 8.44 -4.45
C GLU A 97 4.45 7.61 -3.23
N ALA A 98 3.54 7.41 -2.28
CA ALA A 98 3.75 6.63 -1.05
C ALA A 98 2.63 5.59 -0.84
N PRO A 99 2.46 4.64 -1.77
CA PRO A 99 1.27 3.78 -1.85
C PRO A 99 1.23 2.70 -0.77
N ILE A 100 2.36 2.34 -0.15
CA ILE A 100 2.46 1.36 0.95
C ILE A 100 2.27 2.05 2.31
N GLN A 101 2.54 3.35 2.37
CA GLN A 101 2.47 4.19 3.57
C GLN A 101 3.38 3.69 4.70
N THR A 102 4.52 3.11 4.35
CA THR A 102 5.54 2.66 5.31
C THR A 102 6.61 3.75 5.50
N ILE A 103 7.75 3.38 6.10
CA ILE A 103 8.89 4.28 6.27
C ILE A 103 9.67 4.41 4.94
N PRO A 104 10.23 5.59 4.62
CA PRO A 104 10.69 5.90 3.25
C PRO A 104 11.71 4.90 2.66
N TRP A 105 12.69 4.45 3.46
CA TRP A 105 13.68 3.49 2.98
C TRP A 105 13.09 2.11 2.69
N LEU A 106 12.11 1.68 3.48
CA LEU A 106 11.43 0.41 3.32
C LEU A 106 10.45 0.47 2.15
N GLU A 107 9.73 1.59 2.01
CA GLU A 107 8.86 1.89 0.86
C GLU A 107 9.65 1.72 -0.45
N ARG A 108 10.80 2.39 -0.54
CA ARG A 108 11.70 2.32 -1.69
C ARG A 108 12.20 0.90 -1.95
N TYR A 109 12.56 0.16 -0.90
CA TYR A 109 12.98 -1.23 -1.03
C TYR A 109 11.87 -2.13 -1.58
N LEU A 110 10.65 -2.02 -1.04
CA LEU A 110 9.50 -2.82 -1.45
C LEU A 110 9.06 -2.46 -2.88
N LEU A 111 8.99 -1.18 -3.23
CA LEU A 111 8.67 -0.74 -4.59
C LEU A 111 9.68 -1.24 -5.61
N LYS A 112 10.99 -1.22 -5.30
CA LYS A 112 12.01 -1.84 -6.17
C LYS A 112 11.74 -3.33 -6.42
N LYS A 113 11.26 -4.08 -5.41
CA LYS A 113 10.87 -5.48 -5.59
C LYS A 113 9.66 -5.59 -6.53
N ILE A 114 8.63 -4.77 -6.33
CA ILE A 114 7.45 -4.75 -7.20
C ILE A 114 7.83 -4.44 -8.66
N PHE A 115 8.70 -3.45 -8.88
CA PHE A 115 9.12 -3.03 -10.23
C PHE A 115 9.96 -4.11 -10.92
N HIS A 116 10.71 -4.91 -10.15
CA HIS A 116 11.47 -6.03 -10.70
C HIS A 116 10.58 -7.26 -11.00
N GLN A 117 9.49 -7.44 -10.26
CA GLN A 117 8.60 -8.60 -10.36
C GLN A 117 7.46 -8.43 -11.38
N ASN A 118 7.25 -7.22 -11.90
CA ASN A 118 6.13 -6.87 -12.78
C ASN A 118 6.61 -5.95 -13.91
N LYS A 119 6.02 -6.10 -15.11
CA LYS A 119 6.52 -5.43 -16.32
C LYS A 119 6.10 -3.97 -16.43
N ASN A 120 4.79 -3.71 -16.33
CA ASN A 120 4.23 -2.39 -16.53
C ASN A 120 3.75 -1.83 -15.20
N VAL A 121 4.34 -0.72 -14.77
CA VAL A 121 3.99 -0.05 -13.52
C VAL A 121 3.68 1.40 -13.80
N TYR A 122 2.52 1.86 -13.34
CA TYR A 122 2.03 3.22 -13.52
C TYR A 122 1.81 3.89 -12.18
N LEU A 123 2.28 5.12 -12.05
CA LEU A 123 1.98 5.98 -10.93
C LEU A 123 0.73 6.79 -11.26
N LEU A 124 -0.30 6.69 -10.42
CA LEU A 124 -1.38 7.67 -10.45
C LEU A 124 -0.88 8.96 -9.80
N CYS A 125 -0.92 10.06 -10.55
CA CYS A 125 -0.63 11.40 -10.04
C CYS A 125 -1.89 12.27 -10.15
N CYS A 126 -2.56 12.52 -9.03
CA CYS A 126 -3.75 13.36 -8.99
C CYS A 126 -3.52 14.57 -8.07
N GLY A 127 -3.93 15.77 -8.52
CA GLY A 127 -3.87 16.98 -7.68
C GLY A 127 -2.45 17.31 -7.20
N VAL A 128 -2.22 17.23 -5.88
CA VAL A 128 -0.95 17.61 -5.25
C VAL A 128 0.17 16.63 -5.62
N ASP A 129 -0.15 15.37 -5.91
CA ASP A 129 0.83 14.35 -6.31
C ASP A 129 1.65 14.79 -7.53
N TYR A 130 1.05 15.58 -8.44
CA TYR A 130 1.76 16.13 -9.59
C TYR A 130 2.90 17.07 -9.20
N LEU A 131 2.72 17.87 -8.15
CA LEU A 131 3.76 18.75 -7.64
C LEU A 131 4.84 17.95 -6.91
N VAL A 132 4.43 16.92 -6.17
CA VAL A 132 5.35 16.05 -5.42
C VAL A 132 6.22 15.23 -6.36
N ALA A 133 5.64 14.62 -7.40
CA ALA A 133 6.35 13.76 -8.35
C ALA A 133 7.33 14.48 -9.28
N LYS A 134 7.30 15.83 -9.33
CA LYS A 134 8.28 16.64 -10.06
C LYS A 134 9.64 16.75 -9.38
N HIS A 135 9.71 16.45 -8.08
CA HIS A 135 10.90 16.56 -7.26
C HIS A 135 11.45 15.18 -6.89
#